data_AF-A0A2G1LJ07-F1
#
_entry.id   AF-A0A2G1LJ07-F1
#
_cell.length_a   1.000
_cell.length_b   1.000
_cell.length_c   1.000
_cell.angle_alpha   90.00
_cell.angle_beta   90.00
_cell.angle_gamma   90.00
#
_symmetry.space_group_name_H-M   'P 1'
#
loop_
_entity.id
_entity.type
_entity.pdbx_description
1 polymer ?
#
loop_
_entity_poly.entity_id
_entity_poly.type
_entity_poly.pdbx_seq_one_letter_code
_entity_poly.pdbx_strand_id
1 'polypeptide(L)'
;MAHHHDVSRCLARFVTRMRDRVSDDICAARIERYLAKSALEDGHPSREAAGETDPGINEAVARMDALTRGILILVVSQKMSVSEVARRFRMSEERVCRHFRRAVEMVAMGREDGSCN
;
A
#
# COMPACT_ATOMS: atom_id res chain seq x y z
N MET A 1 -27.34 25.85 -14.38
CA MET A 1 -26.08 25.46 -13.71
C MET A 1 -25.97 23.96 -13.37
N ALA A 2 -26.91 23.09 -13.80
CA ALA A 2 -26.85 21.64 -13.55
C ALA A 2 -25.82 20.88 -14.44
N HIS A 3 -25.55 21.37 -15.65
CA HIS A 3 -24.66 20.69 -16.60
C HIS A 3 -23.19 20.57 -16.13
N HIS A 4 -22.66 21.57 -15.43
CA HIS A 4 -21.27 21.53 -14.94
C HIS A 4 -21.06 20.49 -13.83
N HIS A 5 -22.06 20.26 -12.98
CA HIS A 5 -21.98 19.26 -11.91
C HIS A 5 -22.01 17.82 -12.45
N ASP A 6 -22.80 17.57 -13.49
CA ASP A 6 -22.89 16.24 -14.09
C ASP A 6 -21.64 15.87 -14.89
N VAL A 7 -21.05 16.82 -15.63
CA VAL A 7 -19.80 16.61 -16.36
C VAL A 7 -18.64 16.32 -15.41
N SER A 8 -18.54 17.08 -14.30
CA SER A 8 -17.51 16.86 -13.28
C SER A 8 -17.64 15.47 -12.62
N ARG A 9 -18.86 15.04 -12.31
CA ARG A 9 -19.13 13.71 -11.75
C ARG A 9 -18.81 12.58 -12.74
N CYS A 10 -19.15 12.74 -14.01
CA CYS A 10 -18.83 11.77 -15.07
C CYS A 10 -17.31 11.64 -15.26
N LEU A 11 -16.58 12.77 -15.31
CA LEU A 11 -15.12 12.78 -15.42
C LEU A 11 -14.47 12.10 -14.20
N ALA A 12 -14.92 12.39 -12.98
CA ALA A 12 -14.40 11.76 -11.78
C ALA A 12 -14.61 10.23 -11.80
N ARG A 13 -15.79 9.75 -12.22
CA ARG A 13 -16.09 8.32 -12.37
C ARG A 13 -15.24 7.67 -13.46
N PHE A 14 -15.06 8.33 -14.59
CA PHE A 14 -14.22 7.84 -15.68
C PHE A 14 -12.75 7.71 -15.25
N VAL A 15 -12.20 8.74 -14.62
CA VAL A 15 -10.83 8.74 -14.09
C VAL A 15 -10.65 7.63 -13.05
N THR A 16 -11.62 7.43 -12.15
CA THR A 16 -11.58 6.36 -11.15
C THR A 16 -11.55 4.99 -11.83
N ARG A 17 -12.46 4.73 -12.77
CA ARG A 17 -12.48 3.46 -13.53
C ARG A 17 -11.20 3.21 -14.31
N MET A 18 -10.60 4.25 -14.87
CA MET A 18 -9.34 4.11 -15.60
C MET A 18 -8.17 3.81 -14.66
N ARG A 19 -8.16 4.37 -13.43
CA ARG A 19 -7.15 4.03 -12.40
C ARG A 19 -7.26 2.58 -11.95
N ASP A 20 -8.47 2.04 -11.84
CA ASP A 20 -8.68 0.65 -11.47
C ASP A 20 -8.26 -0.35 -12.55
N ARG A 21 -8.16 0.09 -13.81
CA ARG A 21 -7.65 -0.74 -14.92
C ARG A 21 -6.13 -0.84 -14.99
N VAL A 22 -5.40 0.01 -14.26
CA VAL A 22 -3.93 -0.08 -14.18
C VAL A 22 -3.57 -1.38 -13.46
N SER A 23 -2.63 -2.17 -13.99
CA SER A 23 -2.22 -3.44 -13.37
C SER A 23 -1.57 -3.24 -12.01
N ASP A 24 -1.65 -4.26 -11.15
CA ASP A 24 -1.01 -4.24 -9.83
C ASP A 24 0.51 -4.02 -9.95
N ASP A 25 1.16 -4.60 -10.98
CA ASP A 25 2.60 -4.45 -11.21
C ASP A 25 3.03 -3.01 -11.47
N ILE A 26 2.22 -2.25 -12.23
CA ILE A 26 2.53 -0.84 -12.49
C ILE A 26 2.41 -0.02 -11.21
N CYS A 27 1.42 -0.32 -10.37
CA CYS A 27 1.25 0.29 -9.06
C CYS A 27 2.40 -0.07 -8.12
N ALA A 28 2.79 -1.35 -8.07
CA ALA A 28 3.92 -1.84 -7.30
C ALA A 28 5.22 -1.12 -7.70
N ALA A 29 5.53 -1.07 -9.00
CA ALA A 29 6.73 -0.40 -9.49
C ALA A 29 6.77 1.12 -9.19
N ARG A 30 5.62 1.79 -9.04
CA ARG A 30 5.58 3.19 -8.59
C ARG A 30 5.92 3.31 -7.11
N ILE A 31 5.37 2.41 -6.29
CA ILE A 31 5.65 2.39 -4.85
C ILE A 31 7.11 2.02 -4.61
N GLU A 32 7.64 1.00 -5.26
CA GLU A 32 9.05 0.58 -5.12
C GLU A 32 10.02 1.70 -5.47
N ARG A 33 9.80 2.40 -6.60
CA ARG A 33 10.60 3.58 -6.95
C ARG A 33 10.52 4.69 -5.92
N TYR A 34 9.34 4.91 -5.35
CA TYR A 34 9.16 5.90 -4.30
C TYR A 34 9.90 5.51 -3.02
N LEU A 35 9.75 4.26 -2.56
CA LEU A 35 10.44 3.74 -1.39
C LEU A 35 11.97 3.78 -1.57
N ALA A 36 12.47 3.41 -2.75
CA ALA A 36 13.90 3.49 -3.08
C ALA A 36 14.41 4.94 -3.04
N LYS A 37 13.63 5.90 -3.56
CA LYS A 37 13.98 7.32 -3.50
C LYS A 37 13.95 7.87 -2.07
N SER A 38 12.93 7.52 -1.29
CA SER A 38 12.85 7.92 0.12
C SER A 38 14.01 7.35 0.94
N ALA A 39 14.40 6.09 0.71
CA ALA A 39 15.55 5.49 1.38
C ALA A 39 16.88 6.20 1.06
N LEU A 40 17.03 6.75 -0.16
CA LEU A 40 18.19 7.55 -0.54
C LEU A 40 18.17 8.96 0.06
N GLU A 41 16.99 9.57 0.17
CA GLU A 41 16.82 10.93 0.70
C GLU A 41 16.95 11.00 2.23
N ASP A 42 16.49 9.97 2.95
CA ASP A 42 16.52 9.95 4.42
C ASP A 42 17.90 9.59 4.99
N GLY A 43 18.86 9.13 4.17
CA GLY A 43 20.25 8.79 4.57
C GLY A 43 20.38 7.74 5.68
N HIS A 44 19.25 7.23 6.19
CA HIS A 44 19.13 6.18 7.17
C HIS A 44 18.44 5.01 6.47
N PRO A 45 18.95 3.76 6.60
CA PRO A 45 18.14 2.60 6.27
C PRO A 45 16.82 2.76 7.02
N SER A 46 15.71 2.68 6.27
CA SER A 46 14.33 2.80 6.75
C SER A 46 14.26 2.30 8.19
N ARG A 47 14.21 3.26 9.15
CA ARG A 47 14.39 3.06 10.60
C ARG A 47 14.14 1.60 10.94
N GLU A 48 15.22 0.82 10.98
CA GLU A 48 15.14 -0.56 11.42
C GLU A 48 14.42 -0.47 12.75
N ALA A 49 13.22 -1.03 12.81
CA ALA A 49 12.56 -1.24 14.06
C ALA A 49 13.47 -2.22 14.78
N ALA A 50 14.48 -1.71 15.49
CA ALA A 50 15.35 -2.39 16.43
C ALA A 50 14.53 -2.75 17.69
N GLY A 51 13.33 -3.27 17.46
CA GLY A 51 12.54 -4.03 18.39
C GLY A 51 12.42 -5.40 17.75
N GLU A 52 12.90 -6.41 18.47
CA GLU A 52 12.73 -7.84 18.23
C GLU A 52 11.53 -8.12 17.31
N THR A 53 11.81 -8.20 16.00
CA THR A 53 10.74 -8.27 15.01
C THR A 53 10.32 -9.73 14.95
N ASP A 54 9.10 -10.01 15.39
CA ASP A 54 8.48 -11.33 15.36
C ASP A 54 8.79 -12.04 14.02
N PRO A 55 9.50 -13.18 14.04
CA PRO A 55 9.88 -13.93 12.85
C PRO A 55 8.69 -14.25 11.94
N GLY A 56 7.52 -14.52 12.53
CA GLY A 56 6.29 -14.81 11.80
C GLY A 56 5.78 -13.59 11.03
N ILE A 57 6.00 -12.37 11.54
CA ILE A 57 5.67 -11.13 10.82
C ILE A 57 6.62 -10.95 9.63
N ASN A 58 7.93 -11.17 9.81
CA ASN A 58 8.90 -11.04 8.73
C ASN A 58 8.63 -12.04 7.61
N GLU A 59 8.33 -13.30 7.96
CA GLU A 59 7.96 -14.32 6.98
C GLU A 59 6.64 -14.00 6.28
N ALA A 60 5.62 -13.54 7.01
CA ALA A 60 4.35 -13.10 6.42
C ALA A 60 4.56 -11.97 5.41
N VAL A 61 5.38 -10.96 5.75
CA VAL A 61 5.70 -9.83 4.87
C VAL A 61 6.51 -10.27 3.65
N ALA A 62 7.43 -11.23 3.79
CA ALA A 62 8.21 -11.76 2.68
C ALA A 62 7.34 -12.51 1.65
N ARG A 63 6.27 -13.18 2.09
CA ARG A 63 5.31 -13.90 1.23
C ARG A 63 4.31 -12.98 0.53
N MET A 64 4.20 -11.71 0.91
CA MET A 64 3.28 -10.76 0.27
C MET A 64 3.73 -10.41 -1.14
N ASP A 65 2.74 -10.23 -2.03
CA ASP A 65 2.99 -9.61 -3.33
C ASP A 65 3.52 -8.18 -3.16
N ALA A 66 4.25 -7.69 -4.16
CA ALA A 66 4.96 -6.42 -4.08
C ALA A 66 4.03 -5.22 -3.79
N LEU A 67 2.81 -5.22 -4.35
CA LEU A 67 1.85 -4.15 -4.14
C LEU A 67 1.31 -4.17 -2.71
N THR A 68 0.88 -5.34 -2.23
CA THR A 68 0.39 -5.54 -0.85
C THR A 68 1.45 -5.17 0.17
N ARG A 69 2.68 -5.65 -0.01
CA ARG A 69 3.83 -5.30 0.84
C ARG A 69 4.13 -3.79 0.81
N GLY A 70 4.16 -3.20 -0.38
CA GLY A 70 4.41 -1.77 -0.55
C GLY A 70 3.36 -0.91 0.16
N ILE A 71 2.08 -1.25 0.03
CA ILE A 71 0.98 -0.56 0.71
C ILE A 71 1.10 -0.68 2.23
N LEU A 72 1.46 -1.87 2.75
CA LEU A 72 1.70 -2.05 4.18
C LEU A 72 2.81 -1.13 4.69
N ILE A 73 3.95 -1.07 4.00
CA ILE A 73 5.10 -0.21 4.38
C ILE A 73 4.70 1.27 4.38
N LEU A 74 3.98 1.74 3.36
CA LEU A 74 3.55 3.12 3.25
C LEU A 74 2.61 3.53 4.41
N VAL A 75 1.65 2.67 4.75
CA VAL A 75 0.66 2.96 5.80
C VAL A 75 1.27 2.81 7.19
N VAL A 76 2.03 1.73 7.44
CA VAL A 76 2.52 1.40 8.79
C VAL A 76 3.83 2.10 9.11
N SER A 77 4.82 2.03 8.21
CA SER A 77 6.16 2.56 8.45
C SER A 77 6.23 4.06 8.13
N GLN A 78 5.65 4.49 7.01
CA GLN A 78 5.66 5.90 6.60
C GLN A 78 4.44 6.69 7.10
N LYS A 79 3.52 6.04 7.84
CA LYS A 79 2.33 6.66 8.46
C LYS A 79 1.41 7.40 7.46
N MET A 80 1.45 7.01 6.18
CA MET A 80 0.55 7.60 5.18
C MET A 80 -0.88 7.13 5.38
N SER A 81 -1.83 8.04 5.22
CA SER A 81 -3.25 7.68 5.18
C SER A 81 -3.60 6.96 3.88
N VAL A 82 -4.68 6.15 3.90
CA VAL A 82 -5.18 5.46 2.69
C VAL A 82 -5.46 6.44 1.55
N SER A 83 -6.08 7.59 1.85
CA SER A 83 -6.38 8.62 0.86
C SER A 83 -5.12 9.26 0.29
N GLU A 84 -4.10 9.45 1.11
CA GLU A 84 -2.80 9.92 0.66
C GLU A 84 -2.12 8.93 -0.29
N VAL A 85 -2.08 7.64 0.07
CA VAL A 85 -1.54 6.57 -0.79
C VAL A 85 -2.31 6.53 -2.12
N ALA A 86 -3.64 6.51 -2.08
CA ALA A 86 -4.48 6.48 -3.28
C ALA A 86 -4.19 7.67 -4.20
N ARG A 87 -4.10 8.87 -3.64
CA ARG A 87 -3.78 10.09 -4.39
C ARG A 87 -2.37 10.04 -4.98
N ARG A 88 -1.36 9.67 -4.18
CA ARG A 88 0.06 9.70 -4.57
C ARG A 88 0.38 8.67 -5.65
N PHE A 89 -0.18 7.47 -5.54
CA PHE A 89 0.09 6.37 -6.47
C PHE A 89 -0.96 6.21 -7.57
N ARG A 90 -1.94 7.13 -7.61
CA ARG A 90 -3.04 7.18 -8.58
C ARG A 90 -3.85 5.88 -8.61
N MET A 91 -4.20 5.40 -7.41
CA MET A 91 -5.05 4.24 -7.18
C MET A 91 -6.41 4.69 -6.64
N SER A 92 -7.40 3.80 -6.63
CA SER A 92 -8.61 4.00 -5.84
C SER A 92 -8.34 3.67 -4.37
N GLU A 93 -9.02 4.37 -3.46
CA GLU A 93 -8.94 4.08 -2.02
C GLU A 93 -9.43 2.67 -1.70
N GLU A 94 -10.47 2.19 -2.40
CA GLU A 94 -10.99 0.83 -2.24
C GLU A 94 -9.91 -0.22 -2.52
N ARG A 95 -9.12 -0.04 -3.58
CA ARG A 95 -8.01 -0.93 -3.91
C ARG A 95 -6.93 -0.89 -2.83
N VAL A 96 -6.55 0.31 -2.36
CA VAL A 96 -5.58 0.46 -1.26
C VAL A 96 -6.08 -0.27 -0.01
N CYS A 97 -7.34 -0.08 0.38
CA CYS A 97 -7.98 -0.76 1.51
C CYS A 97 -8.01 -2.29 1.35
N ARG A 98 -8.26 -2.79 0.13
CA ARG A 98 -8.28 -4.24 -0.15
C ARG A 98 -6.90 -4.86 0.07
N HIS A 99 -5.85 -4.26 -0.50
CA HIS A 99 -4.48 -4.75 -0.30
C HIS A 99 -4.02 -4.58 1.15
N PHE A 100 -4.38 -3.47 1.80
CA PHE A 100 -4.04 -3.26 3.21
C PHE A 100 -4.69 -4.30 4.13
N ARG A 101 -5.99 -4.60 3.95
CA ARG A 101 -6.68 -5.67 4.71
C ARG A 101 -6.01 -7.02 4.49
N ARG A 102 -5.72 -7.37 3.23
CA ARG A 102 -5.00 -8.61 2.91
C ARG A 102 -3.63 -8.69 3.59
N ALA A 103 -2.89 -7.58 3.64
CA ALA A 103 -1.61 -7.53 4.34
C ALA A 103 -1.77 -7.80 5.84
N VAL A 104 -2.76 -7.16 6.48
CA VAL A 104 -3.06 -7.37 7.91
C VAL A 104 -3.50 -8.80 8.19
N GLU A 105 -4.34 -9.39 7.35
CA GLU A 105 -4.77 -10.79 7.46
C GLU A 105 -3.58 -11.75 7.37
N MET A 106 -2.66 -11.55 6.41
CA MET A 106 -1.46 -12.38 6.29
C MET A 106 -0.52 -12.25 7.50
N VAL A 107 -0.38 -11.05 8.07
CA VAL A 107 0.40 -10.84 9.30
C VAL A 107 -0.28 -11.49 10.50
N ALA A 108 -1.61 -11.41 10.59
CA ALA A 108 -2.36 -12.06 11.67
C ALA A 108 -2.19 -13.58 11.64
N MET A 109 -2.34 -14.21 10.47
CA MET A 109 -2.12 -15.65 10.31
C MET A 109 -0.67 -16.06 10.66
N GLY A 110 0.32 -15.27 10.23
CA GLY A 110 1.73 -15.55 10.55
C GLY A 110 2.05 -15.50 12.05
N ARG A 111 1.27 -14.77 12.86
CA ARG A 111 1.40 -14.75 14.32
C ARG A 111 0.79 -15.97 14.99
N GLU A 112 -0.32 -16.48 14.46
CA GLU A 112 -0.99 -17.67 14.99
C GLU A 112 -0.15 -18.93 14.74
N ASP A 113 0.48 -19.03 13.57
CA ASP A 113 1.39 -20.13 13.22
C ASP A 113 2.68 -20.14 14.08
N GLY A 114 3.14 -18.97 14.52
CA GLY A 114 4.33 -18.81 15.37
C GLY A 114 4.10 -19.06 16.87
N SER A 115 2.85 -19.19 17.32
CA SER A 115 2.49 -19.34 18.74
C SER A 115 2.55 -20.79 19.26
N CYS A 116 3.02 -21.75 18.45
CA CYS A 116 3.09 -23.17 18.81
C CYS A 116 4.50 -23.72 19.10
N ASN A 117 5.51 -22.86 19.29
CA ASN A 117 6.86 -23.30 19.70
C ASN A 117 7.26 -22.72 21.07
#